data_AF-A0A5M7C6U5-F1
#
_entry.id   AF-A0A5M7C6U5-F1
#
_cell.length_a   1.000
_cell.length_b   1.000
_cell.length_c   1.000
_cell.angle_alpha   90.00
_cell.angle_beta   90.00
_cell.angle_gamma   90.00
#
_symmetry.space_group_name_H-M   'P 1'
#
loop_
_entity.id
_entity.type
_entity.pdbx_description
1 polymer ?
#
loop_
_entity_poly.entity_id
_entity_poly.type
_entity_poly.pdbx_seq_one_letter_code
_entity_poly.pdbx_strand_id
1 'polypeptide(L)'
;MPAMNTHWKLSAPPESEVHVDADVLAMRAPLVRVHRDEAGTWSFDGPGETPRPSKKTLLSAVVGAWPHVAALSDLDTGAAAVWSWKQHGWASEFECQCGSCEQPVASDIDRRSWPEELQPHTIISVEQTALSGQTALVDIISTPGGIALLGPGDHRRTADLMTPVALANVIRRWPHTMQALRMLKEGHGMRWNPEGLNWHEYVLA
;
A
#
# COMPACT_ATOMS: atom_id res chain seq x y z
N MET A 1 -10.60 14.77 9.39
CA MET A 1 -9.12 14.81 9.33
C MET A 1 -8.65 13.37 9.38
N PRO A 2 -7.79 12.90 8.46
CA PRO A 2 -7.26 11.54 8.57
C PRO A 2 -6.54 11.41 9.91
N ALA A 3 -6.74 10.28 10.60
CA ALA A 3 -6.08 10.01 11.86
C ALA A 3 -4.57 10.12 11.65
N MET A 4 -3.95 11.09 12.30
CA MET A 4 -2.51 11.33 12.22
C MET A 4 -1.80 10.07 12.74
N ASN A 5 -0.86 9.53 11.97
CA ASN A 5 -0.08 8.38 12.42
C ASN A 5 0.71 8.78 13.68
N THR A 6 0.28 8.31 14.84
CA THR A 6 0.90 8.59 16.15
C THR A 6 2.28 7.93 16.31
N HIS A 7 2.66 7.05 15.38
CA HIS A 7 3.93 6.34 15.34
C HIS A 7 4.77 6.78 14.14
N TRP A 8 4.94 8.09 13.98
CA TRP A 8 5.80 8.65 12.95
C TRP A 8 7.27 8.27 13.21
N LYS A 9 7.89 7.58 12.24
CA LYS A 9 9.27 7.08 12.33
C LYS A 9 10.20 7.60 11.24
N LEU A 10 9.66 8.29 10.24
CA LEU A 10 10.47 8.90 9.19
C LEU A 10 11.25 10.08 9.79
N SER A 11 12.51 10.23 9.38
CA SER A 11 13.34 11.35 9.83
C SER A 11 12.80 12.72 9.39
N ALA A 12 12.02 12.76 8.31
CA ALA A 12 11.39 13.96 7.79
C ALA A 12 10.02 14.18 8.46
N PRO A 13 9.64 15.43 8.80
CA PRO A 13 8.35 15.70 9.45
C PRO A 13 7.14 15.37 8.54
N PRO A 14 5.96 15.07 9.12
CA PRO A 14 4.74 14.74 8.37
C PRO A 14 4.29 15.79 7.35
N GLU A 15 4.60 17.06 7.63
CA GLU A 15 4.31 18.24 6.80
C GLU A 15 5.39 18.54 5.75
N SER A 16 6.44 17.72 5.65
CA SER A 16 7.42 17.85 4.56
C SER A 16 6.73 17.80 3.21
N GLU A 17 7.03 18.79 2.36
CA GLU A 17 6.63 18.77 0.96
C GLU A 17 7.42 17.71 0.21
N VAL A 18 6.72 16.94 -0.62
CA VAL A 18 7.28 15.83 -1.39
C VAL A 18 6.76 15.87 -2.82
N HIS A 19 7.51 15.25 -3.73
CA HIS A 19 7.10 15.07 -5.12
C HIS A 19 6.53 13.67 -5.33
N VAL A 20 5.35 13.57 -5.93
CA VAL A 20 4.73 12.27 -6.22
C VAL A 20 4.32 12.24 -7.67
N ASP A 21 4.64 11.15 -8.37
CA ASP A 21 4.09 10.88 -9.69
C ASP A 21 2.57 11.03 -9.69
N ALA A 22 2.05 11.73 -10.70
CA ALA A 22 0.62 12.00 -10.79
C ALA A 22 -0.21 10.70 -10.83
N ASP A 23 0.31 9.64 -11.45
CA ASP A 23 -0.35 8.33 -11.52
C ASP A 23 -0.26 7.54 -10.21
N VAL A 24 0.83 7.69 -9.45
CA VAL A 24 0.95 7.08 -8.12
C VAL A 24 0.02 7.78 -7.14
N LEU A 25 -0.01 9.11 -7.16
CA LEU A 25 -0.92 9.90 -6.33
C LEU A 25 -2.38 9.59 -6.67
N ALA A 26 -2.67 9.39 -7.95
CA ALA A 26 -3.99 8.99 -8.42
C ALA A 26 -4.26 7.48 -8.26
N MET A 27 -3.37 6.72 -7.61
CA MET A 27 -3.48 5.25 -7.44
C MET A 27 -3.68 4.47 -8.75
N ARG A 28 -3.36 5.07 -9.90
CA ARG A 28 -3.43 4.44 -11.24
C ARG A 28 -2.21 3.57 -11.53
N ALA A 29 -1.10 3.85 -10.84
CA ALA A 29 0.11 3.07 -10.90
C ALA A 29 0.62 2.77 -9.48
N PRO A 30 1.26 1.61 -9.25
CA PRO A 30 1.84 1.31 -7.96
C PRO A 30 3.02 2.24 -7.67
N LEU A 31 3.22 2.62 -6.40
CA LEU A 31 4.47 3.19 -5.94
C LEU A 31 5.55 2.10 -5.99
N VAL A 32 6.63 2.31 -6.74
CA VAL A 32 7.70 1.30 -6.92
C VAL A 32 9.08 1.79 -6.55
N ARG A 33 9.30 3.10 -6.54
CA ARG A 33 10.59 3.70 -6.21
C ARG A 33 10.38 4.93 -5.33
N VAL A 34 11.25 5.07 -4.34
CA VAL A 34 11.34 6.25 -3.50
C VAL A 34 12.77 6.71 -3.50
N HIS A 35 13.01 8.00 -3.70
CA HIS A 35 14.34 8.58 -3.61
C HIS A 35 14.33 9.80 -2.72
N ARG A 36 15.45 10.02 -2.05
CA ARG A 36 15.69 11.20 -1.24
C ARG A 36 16.88 11.94 -1.81
N ASP A 37 16.68 13.14 -2.33
CA ASP A 37 17.76 13.90 -2.96
C ASP A 37 18.79 14.41 -1.93
N GLU A 38 19.84 15.08 -2.41
CA GLU A 38 20.91 15.65 -1.56
C GLU A 38 20.37 16.77 -0.63
N ALA A 39 19.28 17.45 -1.01
CA ALA A 39 18.61 18.45 -0.18
C ALA A 39 17.67 17.81 0.86
N GLY A 40 17.49 16.49 0.81
CA GLY A 40 16.60 15.73 1.69
C GLY A 40 15.14 15.69 1.23
N THR A 41 14.84 16.17 0.02
CA THR A 41 13.51 16.13 -0.59
C THR A 41 13.16 14.71 -0.99
N TRP A 42 11.94 14.29 -0.69
CA TRP A 42 11.43 12.99 -1.10
C TRP A 42 10.75 13.07 -2.45
N SER A 43 10.97 12.06 -3.27
CA SER A 43 10.12 11.79 -4.42
C SER A 43 9.65 10.34 -4.47
N PHE A 44 8.44 10.16 -5.00
CA PHE A 44 7.69 8.92 -5.01
C PHE A 44 7.24 8.59 -6.44
N ASP A 45 7.79 7.51 -6.98
CA ASP A 45 7.75 7.22 -8.41
C ASP A 45 7.08 5.86 -8.70
N GLY A 46 6.30 5.81 -9.77
CA GLY A 46 5.66 4.59 -10.27
C GLY A 46 6.54 3.78 -11.23
N PRO A 47 6.03 2.71 -11.86
CA PRO A 47 6.75 1.95 -12.88
C PRO A 47 6.87 2.72 -14.21
N GLY A 48 8.07 2.81 -14.78
CA GLY A 48 8.33 3.51 -16.05
C GLY A 48 9.57 4.40 -16.00
N GLU A 49 9.92 5.00 -17.15
CA GLU A 49 11.07 5.89 -17.29
C GLU A 49 10.73 7.33 -16.90
N THR A 50 11.68 8.03 -16.27
CA THR A 50 11.61 9.48 -15.99
C THR A 50 11.98 10.31 -17.22
N PRO A 51 11.41 11.52 -17.42
CA PRO A 51 10.59 12.27 -16.47
C PRO A 51 9.09 12.04 -16.67
N ARG A 52 8.37 11.88 -15.56
CA ARG A 52 6.91 11.83 -15.52
C ARG A 52 6.33 13.07 -14.83
N PRO A 53 5.08 13.44 -15.12
CA PRO A 53 4.41 14.52 -14.41
C PRO A 53 4.31 14.21 -12.92
N SER A 54 4.95 15.03 -12.08
CA SER A 54 4.84 14.96 -10.63
C SER A 54 3.99 16.09 -10.05
N LYS A 55 3.43 15.85 -8.88
CA LYS A 55 2.66 16.82 -8.09
C LYS A 55 3.29 16.96 -6.70
N LYS A 56 3.19 18.15 -6.14
CA LYS A 56 3.57 18.43 -4.75
C LYS A 56 2.45 18.03 -3.80
N THR A 57 2.81 17.40 -2.69
CA THR A 57 1.89 17.05 -1.59
C THR A 57 2.68 16.91 -0.29
N LEU A 58 2.04 16.46 0.77
CA LEU A 58 2.66 16.23 2.08
C LEU A 58 3.07 14.77 2.25
N LEU A 59 4.20 14.53 2.92
CA LEU A 59 4.69 13.18 3.25
C LEU A 59 3.64 12.36 4.03
N SER A 60 2.90 13.00 4.93
CA SER A 60 1.78 12.38 5.65
C SER A 60 0.65 11.88 4.74
N ALA A 61 0.35 12.58 3.64
CA ALA A 61 -0.63 12.14 2.66
C ALA A 61 -0.15 10.88 1.92
N VAL A 62 1.15 10.84 1.59
CA VAL A 62 1.78 9.67 0.96
C VAL A 62 1.76 8.47 1.90
N VAL A 63 2.21 8.61 3.16
CA VAL A 63 2.16 7.53 4.16
C VAL A 63 0.72 7.08 4.43
N GLY A 64 -0.24 8.00 4.40
CA GLY A 64 -1.67 7.67 4.53
C GLY A 64 -2.20 6.79 3.39
N ALA A 65 -1.71 6.98 2.16
CA ALA A 65 -2.08 6.18 0.98
C ALA A 65 -1.22 4.92 0.79
N TRP A 66 0.06 5.00 1.15
CA TRP A 66 1.10 3.98 0.99
C TRP A 66 1.79 3.74 2.35
N PRO A 67 1.14 3.05 3.31
CA PRO A 67 1.62 2.91 4.68
C PRO A 67 2.98 2.19 4.83
N HIS A 68 3.38 1.38 3.84
CA HIS A 68 4.72 0.75 3.80
C HIS A 68 5.85 1.77 3.58
N VAL A 69 5.57 3.00 3.14
CA VAL A 69 6.55 4.10 3.11
C VAL A 69 7.11 4.38 4.51
N ALA A 70 6.36 4.09 5.58
CA ALA A 70 6.85 4.25 6.95
C ALA A 70 8.07 3.37 7.29
N ALA A 71 8.37 2.34 6.49
CA ALA A 71 9.56 1.50 6.64
C ALA A 71 10.85 2.15 6.13
N LEU A 72 10.75 3.30 5.46
CA LEU A 72 11.90 4.05 4.91
C LEU A 72 12.54 4.99 5.95
N SER A 73 12.43 4.68 7.26
CA SER A 73 13.00 5.53 8.32
C SER A 73 14.51 5.73 8.17
N ASP A 74 15.17 4.73 7.60
CA ASP A 74 16.63 4.66 7.49
C ASP A 74 17.10 5.05 6.08
N LEU A 75 16.23 5.64 5.24
CA LEU A 75 16.62 6.11 3.91
C LEU A 75 17.39 7.44 4.01
N ASP A 76 18.70 7.34 3.79
CA ASP A 76 19.63 8.48 3.78
C ASP A 76 19.39 9.44 2.61
N THR A 77 19.87 10.68 2.77
CA THR A 77 19.92 11.66 1.67
C THR A 77 20.87 11.18 0.57
N GLY A 78 20.47 11.34 -0.68
CA GLY A 78 21.19 10.81 -1.85
C GLY A 78 20.93 9.32 -2.13
N ALA A 79 20.10 8.65 -1.33
CA ALA A 79 19.76 7.25 -1.50
C ALA A 79 18.39 7.05 -2.16
N ALA A 80 18.21 5.84 -2.69
CA ALA A 80 16.95 5.40 -3.27
C ALA A 80 16.62 3.97 -2.85
N ALA A 81 15.33 3.69 -2.74
CA ALA A 81 14.78 2.38 -2.45
C ALA A 81 13.76 1.99 -3.52
N VAL A 82 13.71 0.68 -3.82
CA VAL A 82 12.79 0.07 -4.77
C VAL A 82 11.96 -0.99 -4.05
N TRP A 83 10.68 -1.06 -4.41
CA TRP A 83 9.78 -2.06 -3.86
C TRP A 83 10.08 -3.44 -4.44
N SER A 84 10.49 -4.37 -3.58
CA SER A 84 10.71 -5.77 -3.93
C SER A 84 9.40 -6.54 -3.83
N TRP A 85 8.78 -6.85 -4.97
CA TRP A 85 7.59 -7.70 -5.01
C TRP A 85 7.84 -9.12 -4.51
N LYS A 86 9.07 -9.62 -4.65
CA LYS A 86 9.47 -10.97 -4.21
C LYS A 86 9.64 -11.05 -2.70
N GLN A 87 10.20 -10.01 -2.09
CA GLN A 87 10.47 -9.97 -0.65
C GLN A 87 9.40 -9.17 0.13
N HIS A 88 8.47 -8.52 -0.58
CA HIS A 88 7.36 -7.75 -0.03
C HIS A 88 7.80 -6.58 0.88
N GLY A 89 8.78 -5.79 0.43
CA GLY A 89 9.31 -4.66 1.18
C GLY A 89 10.19 -3.73 0.33
N TRP A 90 10.64 -2.62 0.93
CA TRP A 90 11.60 -1.69 0.35
C TRP A 90 13.04 -2.21 0.46
N ALA A 91 13.75 -2.29 -0.66
CA ALA A 91 15.18 -2.61 -0.69
C ALA A 91 15.95 -1.43 -1.28
N SER A 92 17.24 -1.29 -0.94
CA SER A 92 18.15 -0.35 -1.63
C SER A 92 18.10 -0.58 -3.13
N GLU A 93 18.07 0.49 -3.92
CA GLU A 93 18.17 0.41 -5.38
C GLU A 93 19.50 -0.20 -5.85
N PHE A 94 20.56 -0.02 -5.06
CA PHE A 94 21.88 -0.56 -5.35
C PHE A 94 22.11 -1.89 -4.63
N GLU A 95 22.43 -2.92 -5.41
CA GLU A 95 22.99 -4.20 -4.94
C GLU A 95 24.53 -4.15 -5.04
N CYS A 96 25.25 -4.43 -3.95
CA CYS A 96 26.72 -4.55 -4.04
C CYS A 96 27.09 -5.83 -4.78
N GLN A 97 27.81 -5.69 -5.89
CA GLN A 97 28.35 -6.82 -6.67
C GLN A 97 29.73 -7.28 -6.19
N CYS A 98 30.25 -6.67 -5.13
CA CYS A 98 31.56 -6.94 -4.54
C CYS A 98 31.71 -8.36 -3.93
N GLY A 99 30.64 -9.13 -3.84
CA GLY A 99 30.63 -10.51 -3.32
C GLY A 99 30.87 -10.65 -1.82
N SER A 100 31.13 -9.54 -1.11
CA SER A 100 31.46 -9.52 0.32
C SER A 100 30.45 -8.75 1.17
N CYS A 101 29.57 -7.96 0.55
CA CYS A 101 28.50 -7.28 1.26
C CYS A 101 27.25 -8.16 1.30
N GLU A 102 26.52 -8.06 2.42
CA GLU A 102 25.18 -8.61 2.50
C GLU A 102 24.28 -7.93 1.46
N GLN A 103 23.42 -8.73 0.81
CA GLN A 103 22.45 -8.19 -0.12
C GLN A 103 21.39 -7.38 0.63
N PRO A 104 20.86 -6.29 0.05
CA PRO A 104 19.82 -5.51 0.68
C PRO A 104 18.62 -6.38 1.04
N VAL A 105 18.30 -6.47 2.33
CA VAL A 105 17.09 -7.14 2.81
C VAL A 105 15.94 -6.16 2.71
N ALA A 106 14.85 -6.59 2.06
CA ALA A 106 13.68 -5.74 1.93
C ALA A 106 13.03 -5.48 3.29
N SER A 107 12.79 -4.20 3.60
CA SER A 107 12.12 -3.75 4.81
C SER A 107 10.66 -3.44 4.53
N ASP A 108 9.76 -4.15 5.20
CA ASP A 108 8.33 -3.89 5.16
C ASP A 108 7.90 -2.95 6.30
N ILE A 109 6.63 -2.53 6.30
CA ILE A 109 6.06 -1.74 7.39
C ILE A 109 6.37 -2.35 8.76
N ASP A 110 6.91 -1.52 9.66
CA ASP A 110 7.12 -1.93 11.04
C ASP A 110 5.78 -2.37 11.65
N ARG A 111 5.75 -3.59 12.17
CA ARG A 111 4.56 -4.18 12.82
C ARG A 111 3.99 -3.30 13.94
N ARG A 112 4.81 -2.49 14.61
CA ARG A 112 4.38 -1.54 15.64
C ARG A 112 3.69 -0.31 15.08
N SER A 113 3.85 -0.03 13.78
CA SER A 113 3.19 1.07 13.08
C SER A 113 1.90 0.61 12.40
N TRP A 114 1.57 -0.67 12.49
CA TRP A 114 0.35 -1.24 11.94
C TRP A 114 -0.86 -0.85 12.80
N PRO A 115 -2.00 -0.43 12.21
CA PRO A 115 -3.20 -0.08 12.98
C PRO A 115 -3.63 -1.25 13.88
N GLU A 116 -3.84 -1.02 15.18
CA GLU A 116 -4.12 -2.07 16.17
C GLU A 116 -5.37 -2.89 15.81
N GLU A 117 -6.37 -2.25 15.22
CA GLU A 117 -7.62 -2.86 14.76
C GLU A 117 -7.41 -3.83 13.59
N LEU A 118 -6.33 -3.68 12.83
CA LEU A 118 -5.98 -4.58 11.74
C LEU A 118 -4.94 -5.57 12.24
N GLN A 119 -5.26 -6.85 12.35
CA GLN A 119 -4.24 -7.83 12.71
C GLN A 119 -3.53 -8.34 11.44
N PRO A 120 -2.20 -8.13 11.26
CA PRO A 120 -1.50 -8.45 10.00
C PRO A 120 -1.62 -9.91 9.55
N HIS A 121 -1.80 -10.82 10.51
CA HIS A 121 -1.87 -12.26 10.32
C HIS A 121 -3.31 -12.78 10.20
N THR A 122 -4.32 -11.92 10.33
CA THR A 122 -5.71 -12.31 10.04
C THR A 122 -5.79 -12.80 8.61
N ILE A 123 -6.41 -13.96 8.42
CA ILE A 123 -6.63 -14.54 7.11
C ILE A 123 -7.93 -13.98 6.55
N ILE A 124 -7.85 -13.42 5.36
CA ILE A 124 -8.99 -12.92 4.58
C ILE A 124 -9.07 -13.66 3.25
N SER A 125 -10.27 -13.72 2.69
CA SER A 125 -10.51 -14.42 1.43
C SER A 125 -10.35 -13.46 0.26
N VAL A 126 -9.49 -13.75 -0.71
CA VAL A 126 -9.28 -12.89 -1.88
C VAL A 126 -9.67 -13.67 -3.14
N GLU A 127 -10.46 -13.06 -4.02
CA GLU A 127 -10.81 -13.66 -5.31
C GLU A 127 -9.56 -13.94 -6.15
N GLN A 128 -9.44 -15.15 -6.69
CA GLN A 128 -8.27 -15.59 -7.44
C GLN A 128 -7.97 -14.72 -8.67
N THR A 129 -8.99 -14.20 -9.34
CA THR A 129 -8.83 -13.33 -10.53
C THR A 129 -8.25 -11.97 -10.14
N ALA A 130 -8.70 -11.38 -9.04
CA ALA A 130 -8.14 -10.15 -8.48
C ALA A 130 -6.70 -10.40 -7.99
N LEU A 131 -6.49 -11.51 -7.26
CA LEU A 131 -5.17 -11.90 -6.74
C LEU A 131 -4.17 -12.25 -7.84
N SER A 132 -4.58 -12.73 -9.00
CA SER A 132 -3.70 -12.92 -10.16
C SER A 132 -3.49 -11.63 -10.95
N GLY A 133 -4.30 -10.60 -10.70
CA GLY A 133 -4.26 -9.32 -11.44
C GLY A 133 -4.99 -9.37 -12.78
N GLN A 134 -5.73 -10.45 -13.07
CA GLN A 134 -6.60 -10.55 -14.25
C GLN A 134 -7.74 -9.54 -14.19
N THR A 135 -8.21 -9.22 -12.98
CA THR A 135 -9.24 -8.20 -12.72
C THR A 135 -8.75 -7.23 -11.65
N ALA A 136 -9.31 -6.02 -11.66
CA ALA A 136 -9.08 -5.06 -10.58
C ALA A 136 -9.77 -5.51 -9.30
N LEU A 137 -9.16 -5.21 -8.14
CA LEU A 137 -9.85 -5.31 -6.86
C LEU A 137 -10.79 -4.10 -6.73
N VAL A 138 -12.08 -4.33 -6.53
CA VAL A 138 -13.07 -3.23 -6.48
C VAL A 138 -14.04 -3.31 -5.32
N ASP A 139 -14.13 -4.44 -4.63
CA ASP A 139 -15.07 -4.63 -3.52
C ASP A 139 -14.38 -5.32 -2.33
N ILE A 140 -14.74 -4.87 -1.13
CA ILE A 140 -14.38 -5.50 0.15
C ILE A 140 -15.68 -5.72 0.90
N ILE A 141 -15.96 -6.94 1.36
CA ILE A 141 -17.19 -7.25 2.09
C ILE A 141 -16.84 -7.88 3.44
N SER A 142 -17.60 -7.53 4.47
CA SER A 142 -17.49 -8.15 5.80
C SER A 142 -18.77 -8.91 6.12
N THR A 143 -18.63 -10.22 6.28
CA THR A 143 -19.72 -11.13 6.62
C THR A 143 -19.41 -11.80 7.96
N PRO A 144 -20.38 -12.49 8.59
CA PRO A 144 -20.10 -13.31 9.77
C PRO A 144 -19.03 -14.39 9.53
N GLY A 145 -18.80 -14.79 8.27
CA GLY A 145 -17.75 -15.74 7.87
C GLY A 145 -16.37 -15.12 7.66
N GLY A 146 -16.22 -13.81 7.88
CA GLY A 146 -14.97 -13.06 7.70
C GLY A 146 -15.04 -12.05 6.54
N ILE A 147 -13.86 -11.51 6.21
CA ILE A 147 -13.69 -10.48 5.19
C ILE A 147 -13.32 -11.13 3.86
N ALA A 148 -14.00 -10.70 2.78
CA ALA A 148 -13.67 -11.10 1.42
C ALA A 148 -13.36 -9.89 0.53
N LEU A 149 -12.38 -10.05 -0.36
CA LEU A 149 -11.90 -9.06 -1.31
C LEU A 149 -12.16 -9.56 -2.73
N LEU A 150 -12.88 -8.77 -3.51
CA LEU A 150 -13.53 -9.20 -4.75
C LEU A 150 -13.17 -8.31 -5.94
N GLY A 151 -13.10 -8.94 -7.10
CA GLY A 151 -13.16 -8.24 -8.37
C GLY A 151 -14.60 -7.82 -8.72
N PRO A 152 -14.82 -7.19 -9.89
CA PRO A 152 -16.14 -6.73 -10.29
C PRO A 152 -17.13 -7.89 -10.43
N GLY A 153 -18.39 -7.69 -10.03
CA GLY A 153 -19.48 -8.64 -10.26
C GLY A 153 -20.35 -8.90 -9.02
N ASP A 154 -21.00 -10.06 -8.99
CA ASP A 154 -21.82 -10.52 -7.85
C ASP A 154 -20.95 -10.69 -6.59
N HIS A 155 -21.51 -10.61 -5.39
CA HIS A 155 -20.81 -10.91 -4.15
C HIS A 155 -20.84 -12.40 -3.79
N ARG A 156 -21.70 -13.18 -4.46
CA ARG A 156 -21.80 -14.65 -4.28
C ARG A 156 -20.65 -15.35 -4.99
N ARG A 157 -19.46 -15.37 -4.36
CA ARG A 157 -18.34 -16.23 -4.78
C ARG A 157 -18.40 -17.58 -4.08
N THR A 158 -18.09 -18.62 -4.82
CA THR A 158 -17.89 -19.96 -4.26
C THR A 158 -16.47 -20.08 -3.71
N ALA A 159 -16.27 -20.96 -2.72
CA ALA A 159 -15.00 -21.06 -1.99
C ALA A 159 -13.82 -21.46 -2.88
N ASP A 160 -14.05 -22.19 -3.97
CA ASP A 160 -13.05 -22.58 -4.97
C ASP A 160 -12.48 -21.41 -5.78
N LEU A 161 -13.18 -20.27 -5.82
CA LEU A 161 -12.72 -19.03 -6.45
C LEU A 161 -11.95 -18.10 -5.50
N MET A 162 -11.85 -18.50 -4.23
CA MET A 162 -11.27 -17.69 -3.17
C MET A 162 -9.96 -18.30 -2.69
N THR A 163 -8.99 -17.45 -2.38
CA THR A 163 -7.71 -17.83 -1.81
C THR A 163 -7.56 -17.20 -0.42
N PRO A 164 -7.23 -17.97 0.63
CA PRO A 164 -6.91 -17.41 1.93
C PRO A 164 -5.57 -16.67 1.86
N VAL A 165 -5.57 -15.39 2.26
CA VAL A 165 -4.39 -14.52 2.22
C VAL A 165 -4.29 -13.78 3.55
N ALA A 166 -3.07 -13.68 4.09
CA ALA A 166 -2.83 -12.83 5.26
C ALA A 166 -3.10 -11.36 4.92
N LEU A 167 -3.78 -10.64 5.81
CA LEU A 167 -4.14 -9.23 5.66
C LEU A 167 -2.94 -8.35 5.28
N ALA A 168 -1.77 -8.65 5.85
CA ALA A 168 -0.52 -7.99 5.49
C ALA A 168 -0.23 -8.05 3.99
N ASN A 169 -0.34 -9.22 3.37
CA ASN A 169 -0.06 -9.41 1.94
C ASN A 169 -1.06 -8.67 1.07
N VAL A 170 -2.32 -8.57 1.51
CA VAL A 170 -3.35 -7.80 0.82
C VAL A 170 -3.01 -6.32 0.81
N ILE A 171 -2.69 -5.74 1.96
CA ILE A 171 -2.34 -4.33 2.07
C ILE A 171 -1.04 -4.01 1.33
N ARG A 172 -0.06 -4.92 1.32
CA ARG A 172 1.17 -4.75 0.53
C ARG A 172 0.87 -4.68 -0.97
N ARG A 173 -0.06 -5.50 -1.45
CA ARG A 173 -0.48 -5.51 -2.85
C ARG A 173 -1.42 -4.37 -3.22
N TRP A 174 -2.32 -4.01 -2.30
CA TRP A 174 -3.35 -3.00 -2.48
C TRP A 174 -3.39 -2.04 -1.28
N PRO A 175 -2.44 -1.10 -1.18
CA PRO A 175 -2.29 -0.25 0.01
C PRO A 175 -3.50 0.62 0.34
N HIS A 176 -4.23 1.06 -0.69
CA HIS A 176 -5.51 1.77 -0.58
C HIS A 176 -6.61 1.00 0.16
N THR A 177 -6.49 -0.32 0.33
CA THR A 177 -7.46 -1.11 1.11
C THR A 177 -7.35 -0.87 2.61
N MET A 178 -6.21 -0.41 3.13
CA MET A 178 -5.98 -0.32 4.57
C MET A 178 -7.06 0.54 5.27
N GLN A 179 -7.34 1.74 4.77
CA GLN A 179 -8.35 2.61 5.39
C GLN A 179 -9.76 2.03 5.28
N ALA A 180 -10.09 1.41 4.14
CA ALA A 180 -11.37 0.74 3.96
C ALA A 180 -11.55 -0.40 4.96
N LEU A 181 -10.52 -1.22 5.16
CA LEU A 181 -10.51 -2.33 6.11
C LEU A 181 -10.66 -1.85 7.57
N ARG A 182 -10.10 -0.70 7.94
CA ARG A 182 -10.28 -0.11 9.29
C ARG A 182 -11.71 0.35 9.55
N MET A 183 -12.36 0.85 8.51
CA MET A 183 -13.72 1.39 8.60
C MET A 183 -14.80 0.33 8.35
N LEU A 184 -14.42 -0.85 7.88
CA LEU A 184 -15.34 -1.92 7.47
C LEU A 184 -16.07 -2.48 8.70
N LYS A 185 -17.40 -2.47 8.65
CA LYS A 185 -18.27 -3.04 9.69
C LYS A 185 -18.83 -4.38 9.24
N GLU A 186 -19.12 -5.26 10.18
CA GLU A 186 -19.85 -6.49 9.89
C GLU A 186 -21.20 -6.19 9.23
N GLY A 187 -21.53 -6.91 8.16
CA GLY A 187 -22.76 -6.68 7.37
C GLY A 187 -22.65 -5.54 6.36
N HIS A 188 -21.48 -4.94 6.21
CA HIS A 188 -21.23 -3.86 5.26
C HIS A 188 -20.17 -4.25 4.22
N GLY A 189 -20.21 -3.55 3.10
CA GLY A 189 -19.18 -3.58 2.06
C GLY A 189 -18.58 -2.21 1.81
N MET A 190 -17.43 -2.21 1.16
CA MET A 190 -16.72 -1.03 0.65
C MET A 190 -16.49 -1.24 -0.84
N ARG A 191 -16.93 -0.29 -1.66
CA ARG A 191 -16.71 -0.30 -3.11
C ARG A 191 -15.73 0.78 -3.52
N TRP A 192 -14.75 0.42 -4.33
CA TRP A 192 -13.80 1.38 -4.88
C TRP A 192 -14.48 2.29 -5.91
N ASN A 193 -14.34 3.59 -5.72
CA ASN A 193 -14.74 4.62 -6.66
C ASN A 193 -13.48 5.18 -7.35
N PRO A 194 -13.24 4.83 -8.62
CA PRO A 194 -12.03 5.25 -9.33
C PRO A 194 -12.02 6.75 -9.67
N GLU A 195 -13.18 7.40 -9.79
CA GLU A 195 -13.25 8.84 -10.07
C GLU A 195 -12.90 9.67 -8.83
N GLY A 196 -13.39 9.23 -7.67
CA GLY A 196 -13.14 9.86 -6.38
C GLY A 196 -11.87 9.37 -5.67
N LEU A 197 -11.23 8.33 -6.19
CA LEU A 197 -10.06 7.66 -5.60
C LEU A 197 -10.26 7.29 -4.14
N ASN A 198 -11.46 6.80 -3.82
CA ASN A 198 -11.87 6.50 -2.46
C ASN A 198 -12.75 5.25 -2.40
N TRP A 199 -12.98 4.76 -1.18
CA TRP A 199 -13.91 3.67 -0.92
C TRP A 199 -15.24 4.22 -0.42
N HIS A 200 -16.33 3.70 -0.97
CA HIS A 200 -17.69 4.03 -0.56
C HIS A 200 -18.33 2.86 0.20
N GLU A 201 -18.81 3.13 1.41
CA GLU A 201 -19.52 2.15 2.23
C GLU A 201 -20.91 1.85 1.65
N TYR A 202 -21.33 0.59 1.73
CA TYR A 202 -22.70 0.14 1.43
C TYR A 202 -23.12 -0.99 2.37
N VAL A 203 -24.43 -1.23 2.49
CA VAL A 203 -24.99 -2.31 3.33
C VAL A 203 -25.14 -3.58 2.48
N LEU A 204 -24.76 -4.73 3.04
CA LEU A 204 -24.99 -6.03 2.41
C LEU A 204 -26.46 -6.44 2.59
N ALA A 205 -27.13 -6.78 1.49
CA ALA A 205 -28.51 -7.26 1.48
C ALA A 205 -28.60 -8.77 1.73
#